data_AF-A0A7S2CQB1-F1
#
_entry.id   AF-A0A7S2CQB1-F1
#
_cell.length_a   1.000
_cell.length_b   1.000
_cell.length_c   1.000
_cell.angle_alpha   90.00
_cell.angle_beta   90.00
_cell.angle_gamma   90.00
#
_symmetry.space_group_name_H-M   'P 1'
#
loop_
_entity.id
_entity.type
_entity.pdbx_description
1 polymer ?
#
loop_
_entity_poly.entity_id
_entity_poly.type
_entity_poly.pdbx_seq_one_letter_code
_entity_poly.pdbx_strand_id
1 'polypeptide(L)'
;VQGCPSHIKRIERMNAGPACEEINYMEREQKKVLRDEVTENRRSRNLNREESRWRAISAQESASDERTKRMQVDPMMGRKNVAGHPFNIVNHDYDKTPAGAQLQHHDNMIRYRSKVREASLAMRNHLGFNPIVGEQRYEISLPP
;
A
#
# COMPACT_ATOMS: atom_id res chain seq x y z
N VAL A 1 -58.51 21.85 49.09
CA VAL A 1 -58.63 21.01 50.29
C VAL A 1 -57.27 20.36 50.58
N GLN A 2 -56.34 21.13 51.15
CA GLN A 2 -55.12 20.58 51.74
C GLN A 2 -55.49 20.15 53.18
N GLY A 3 -55.30 18.87 53.51
CA GLY A 3 -55.66 18.32 54.82
C GLY A 3 -56.56 17.08 54.82
N CYS A 4 -56.99 16.55 53.66
CA CYS A 4 -57.76 15.30 53.61
C CYS A 4 -56.84 14.05 53.56
N PRO A 5 -57.04 13.04 54.42
CA PRO A 5 -56.25 11.79 54.45
C PRO A 5 -56.28 10.96 53.14
N SER A 6 -57.21 11.29 52.22
CA SER A 6 -57.33 10.66 50.91
C SER A 6 -56.21 11.06 49.93
N HIS A 7 -55.53 12.19 50.15
CA HIS A 7 -54.46 12.69 49.29
C HIS A 7 -53.09 12.05 49.55
N ILE A 8 -52.95 11.36 50.68
CA ILE A 8 -51.73 10.64 51.08
C ILE A 8 -51.68 9.31 50.30
N LYS A 9 -50.56 9.00 49.63
CA LYS A 9 -50.44 7.73 48.87
C LYS A 9 -50.59 6.55 49.83
N ARG A 10 -51.09 5.39 49.36
CA ARG A 10 -51.32 4.19 50.22
C ARG A 10 -50.08 3.83 51.08
N ILE A 11 -48.89 4.05 50.52
CA ILE A 11 -47.58 3.83 51.14
C ILE A 11 -47.32 4.79 52.32
N GLU A 12 -47.68 6.06 52.18
CA GLU A 12 -47.52 7.08 53.22
C GLU A 12 -48.57 6.95 54.35
N ARG A 13 -49.62 6.12 54.15
CA ARG A 13 -50.64 5.82 55.18
C ARG A 13 -50.28 4.63 56.09
N MET A 14 -49.33 3.79 55.70
CA MET A 14 -48.97 2.58 56.45
C MET A 14 -47.62 2.76 57.16
N ASN A 15 -47.64 3.47 58.29
CA ASN A 15 -46.41 3.80 59.02
C ASN A 15 -45.89 2.70 59.97
N ALA A 16 -46.61 1.59 60.17
CA ALA A 16 -46.09 0.38 60.82
C ALA A 16 -47.07 -0.80 60.65
N GLY A 17 -46.60 -1.91 60.08
CA GLY A 17 -47.35 -3.18 59.98
C GLY A 17 -46.75 -4.17 58.96
N PRO A 18 -47.07 -5.48 59.02
CA PRO A 18 -46.45 -6.52 58.18
C PRO A 18 -46.56 -6.26 56.67
N ALA A 19 -47.69 -5.70 56.22
CA ALA A 19 -47.91 -5.36 54.81
C ALA A 19 -46.98 -4.25 54.27
N CYS A 20 -46.42 -3.41 55.15
CA CYS A 20 -45.45 -2.38 54.76
C CYS A 20 -44.08 -3.02 54.46
N GLU A 21 -43.71 -4.07 55.20
CA GLU A 21 -42.46 -4.81 54.95
C GLU A 21 -42.47 -5.54 53.61
N GLU A 22 -43.62 -6.11 53.20
CA GLU A 22 -43.80 -6.72 51.89
C GLU A 22 -43.62 -5.70 50.76
N ILE A 23 -44.22 -4.50 50.89
CA ILE A 23 -44.06 -3.43 49.89
C ILE A 23 -42.60 -2.97 49.83
N ASN A 24 -41.95 -2.76 50.98
CA ASN A 24 -40.54 -2.39 51.06
C ASN A 24 -39.62 -3.48 50.48
N TYR A 25 -39.96 -4.75 50.66
CA TYR A 25 -39.25 -5.87 50.05
C TYR A 25 -39.39 -5.86 48.52
N MET A 26 -40.62 -5.73 48.01
CA MET A 26 -40.88 -5.64 46.58
C MET A 26 -40.18 -4.46 45.92
N GLU A 27 -40.15 -3.30 46.57
CA GLU A 27 -39.45 -2.11 46.05
C GLU A 27 -37.92 -2.33 46.03
N ARG A 28 -37.36 -3.00 47.04
CA ARG A 28 -35.93 -3.37 47.06
C ARG A 28 -35.58 -4.34 45.94
N GLU A 29 -36.41 -5.37 45.72
CA GLU A 29 -36.21 -6.32 44.63
C GLU A 29 -36.34 -5.65 43.25
N GLN A 30 -37.32 -4.77 43.06
CA GLN A 30 -37.45 -3.99 41.81
C GLN A 30 -36.23 -3.09 41.56
N LYS A 31 -35.74 -2.39 42.59
CA LYS A 31 -34.52 -1.56 42.48
C LYS A 31 -33.29 -2.40 42.16
N LYS A 32 -33.20 -3.62 42.68
CA LYS A 32 -32.12 -4.56 42.38
C LYS A 32 -32.18 -5.03 40.93
N VAL A 33 -33.35 -5.47 40.46
CA VAL A 33 -33.56 -5.88 39.06
C VAL A 33 -33.19 -4.75 38.09
N LEU A 34 -33.68 -3.53 38.33
CA LEU A 34 -33.36 -2.37 37.49
C LEU A 34 -31.86 -2.08 37.46
N ARG A 35 -31.17 -2.20 38.59
CA ARG A 35 -29.70 -2.02 38.65
C ARG A 35 -28.98 -3.10 37.84
N ASP A 36 -29.42 -4.35 37.96
CA ASP A 36 -28.83 -5.48 37.26
C ASP A 36 -29.05 -5.35 35.74
N GLU A 37 -30.25 -4.98 35.32
CA GLU A 37 -30.58 -4.69 33.91
C GLU A 37 -29.74 -3.55 33.34
N VAL A 38 -29.58 -2.44 34.05
CA VAL A 38 -28.73 -1.31 33.61
C VAL A 38 -27.27 -1.76 33.47
N THR A 39 -26.80 -2.55 34.44
CA THR A 39 -25.42 -3.07 34.43
C THR A 39 -25.21 -4.02 33.25
N GLU A 40 -26.16 -4.92 32.99
CA GLU A 40 -26.07 -5.88 31.90
C GLU A 40 -26.21 -5.21 30.53
N ASN A 41 -27.11 -4.24 30.40
CA ASN A 41 -27.20 -3.41 29.20
C ASN A 41 -25.93 -2.62 28.91
N ARG A 42 -25.21 -2.17 29.95
CA ARG A 42 -23.90 -1.51 29.77
C ARG A 42 -22.84 -2.51 29.33
N ARG A 43 -22.82 -3.72 29.91
CA ARG A 43 -21.90 -4.80 29.54
C ARG A 43 -22.11 -5.24 28.09
N SER A 44 -23.35 -5.50 27.69
CA SER A 44 -23.69 -5.93 26.33
C SER A 44 -23.32 -4.86 25.30
N ARG A 45 -23.57 -3.58 25.57
CA ARG A 45 -23.14 -2.47 24.69
C ARG A 45 -21.62 -2.40 24.55
N ASN A 46 -20.88 -2.55 25.65
CA ASN A 46 -19.42 -2.54 25.60
C ASN A 46 -18.88 -3.75 24.84
N LEU A 47 -19.44 -4.93 25.07
CA LEU A 47 -19.07 -6.15 24.35
C LEU A 47 -19.30 -5.98 22.85
N ASN A 48 -20.47 -5.50 22.43
CA ASN A 48 -20.78 -5.29 21.01
C ASN A 48 -19.84 -4.27 20.35
N ARG A 49 -19.44 -3.22 21.08
CA ARG A 49 -18.47 -2.23 20.60
C ARG A 49 -17.09 -2.84 20.41
N GLU A 50 -16.61 -3.60 21.41
CA GLU A 50 -15.32 -4.27 21.34
C GLU A 50 -15.31 -5.32 20.23
N GLU A 51 -16.34 -6.14 20.12
CA GLU A 51 -16.46 -7.14 19.06
C GLU A 51 -16.47 -6.49 17.67
N SER A 52 -17.24 -5.40 17.49
CA SER A 52 -17.23 -4.67 16.21
C SER A 52 -15.85 -4.10 15.89
N ARG A 53 -15.13 -3.58 16.88
CA ARG A 53 -13.77 -3.07 16.74
C ARG A 53 -12.80 -4.18 16.34
N TRP A 54 -12.82 -5.31 17.03
CA TRP A 54 -11.97 -6.47 16.72
C TRP A 54 -12.26 -7.07 15.35
N ARG A 55 -13.54 -7.16 14.95
CA ARG A 55 -13.92 -7.59 13.60
C ARG A 55 -13.38 -6.63 12.53
N ALA A 56 -13.46 -5.33 12.76
CA ALA A 56 -12.92 -4.34 11.82
C ALA A 56 -11.38 -4.46 11.66
N ILE A 57 -10.66 -4.64 12.78
CA ILE A 57 -9.21 -4.84 12.78
C ILE A 57 -8.83 -6.13 12.01
N SER A 58 -9.49 -7.24 12.33
CA SER A 58 -9.23 -8.54 11.67
C SER A 58 -9.58 -8.51 10.17
N ALA A 59 -10.65 -7.82 9.79
CA ALA A 59 -11.01 -7.63 8.38
C ALA A 59 -9.96 -6.80 7.64
N GLN A 60 -9.42 -5.75 8.28
CA GLN A 60 -8.38 -4.92 7.71
C GLN A 60 -7.07 -5.70 7.51
N GLU A 61 -6.67 -6.48 8.50
CA GLU A 61 -5.50 -7.36 8.42
C GLU A 61 -5.66 -8.40 7.30
N SER A 62 -6.81 -9.08 7.26
CA SER A 62 -7.12 -10.06 6.20
C SER A 62 -7.09 -9.43 4.80
N ALA A 63 -7.61 -8.20 4.65
CA ALA A 63 -7.59 -7.49 3.38
C ALA A 63 -6.17 -7.09 2.95
N SER A 64 -5.31 -6.72 3.91
CA SER A 64 -3.90 -6.41 3.65
C SER A 64 -3.13 -7.67 3.19
N ASP A 65 -3.36 -8.78 3.86
CA ASP A 65 -2.76 -10.07 3.51
C ASP A 65 -3.22 -10.53 2.13
N GLU A 66 -4.51 -10.43 1.85
CA GLU A 66 -5.06 -10.77 0.53
C GLU A 66 -4.48 -9.87 -0.56
N ARG A 67 -4.37 -8.56 -0.32
CA ARG A 67 -3.70 -7.63 -1.25
C ARG A 67 -2.28 -8.09 -1.53
N THR A 68 -1.52 -8.44 -0.51
CA THR A 68 -0.13 -8.88 -0.64
C THR A 68 -0.03 -10.18 -1.43
N LYS A 69 -0.90 -11.17 -1.15
CA LYS A 69 -0.98 -12.41 -1.92
C LYS A 69 -1.31 -12.15 -3.39
N ARG A 70 -2.27 -11.26 -3.68
CA ARG A 70 -2.60 -10.88 -5.08
C ARG A 70 -1.41 -10.25 -5.79
N MET A 71 -0.68 -9.35 -5.14
CA MET A 71 0.53 -8.74 -5.70
C MET A 71 1.64 -9.77 -5.96
N GLN A 72 1.76 -10.80 -5.13
CA GLN A 72 2.75 -11.87 -5.32
C GLN A 72 2.36 -12.85 -6.43
N VAL A 73 1.06 -13.11 -6.61
CA VAL A 73 0.55 -13.99 -7.66
C VAL A 73 0.63 -13.33 -9.03
N ASP A 74 0.38 -12.02 -9.13
CA ASP A 74 0.42 -11.31 -10.40
C ASP A 74 1.88 -11.12 -10.88
N PRO A 75 2.30 -11.82 -11.95
CA PRO A 75 3.66 -11.71 -12.47
C PRO A 75 3.94 -10.32 -13.09
N MET A 76 2.92 -9.48 -13.32
CA MET A 76 3.09 -8.12 -13.81
C MET A 76 3.35 -7.10 -12.69
N MET A 77 2.82 -7.29 -11.47
CA MET A 77 2.95 -6.32 -10.38
C MET A 77 4.37 -6.18 -9.81
N GLY A 78 5.27 -7.12 -10.12
CA GLY A 78 6.69 -7.08 -9.73
C GLY A 78 7.67 -6.85 -10.87
N ARG A 79 7.21 -6.61 -12.11
CA ARG A 79 8.14 -6.38 -13.23
C ARG A 79 8.84 -5.04 -13.03
N LYS A 80 10.17 -5.07 -13.13
CA LYS A 80 10.96 -3.84 -13.22
C LYS A 80 10.45 -3.03 -14.42
N ASN A 81 10.27 -1.73 -14.23
CA ASN A 81 10.04 -0.81 -15.35
C ASN A 81 11.22 -0.92 -16.30
N VAL A 82 10.99 -1.49 -17.48
CA VAL A 82 12.01 -1.62 -18.52
C VAL A 82 11.95 -0.36 -19.38
N ALA A 83 13.10 0.25 -19.63
CA ALA A 83 13.19 1.38 -20.55
C ALA A 83 12.78 0.95 -21.96
N GLY A 84 12.28 1.88 -22.78
CA GLY A 84 11.87 1.58 -24.16
C GLY A 84 13.01 1.08 -25.06
N HIS A 85 14.27 1.24 -24.64
CA HIS A 85 15.46 0.78 -25.37
C HIS A 85 16.31 -0.15 -24.49
N PRO A 86 16.87 -1.24 -25.04
CA PRO A 86 17.71 -2.20 -24.33
C PRO A 86 19.15 -1.69 -24.11
N PHE A 87 19.27 -0.46 -23.62
CA PHE A 87 20.54 0.21 -23.32
C PHE A 87 20.46 0.90 -21.96
N ASN A 88 21.47 0.67 -21.13
CA ASN A 88 21.53 1.23 -19.80
C ASN A 88 22.44 2.47 -19.77
N ILE A 89 21.85 3.64 -19.52
CA ILE A 89 22.55 4.93 -19.53
C ILE A 89 23.55 5.05 -18.36
N VAL A 90 23.34 4.33 -17.26
CA VAL A 90 24.19 4.46 -16.05
C VAL A 90 25.48 3.67 -16.21
N ASN A 91 25.40 2.41 -16.63
CA ASN A 91 26.57 1.53 -16.81
C ASN A 91 27.09 1.53 -18.25
N HIS A 92 26.38 2.16 -19.20
CA HIS A 92 26.69 2.15 -20.63
C HIS A 92 26.70 0.76 -21.28
N ASP A 93 26.08 -0.22 -20.61
CA ASP A 93 25.96 -1.59 -21.11
C ASP A 93 24.64 -1.80 -21.85
N TYR A 94 24.68 -2.64 -22.88
CA TYR A 94 23.47 -3.17 -23.51
C TYR A 94 22.87 -4.28 -22.65
N ASP A 95 21.54 -4.41 -22.68
CA ASP A 95 20.88 -5.50 -21.97
C ASP A 95 21.27 -6.86 -22.57
N LYS A 96 21.43 -7.88 -21.72
CA LYS A 96 21.71 -9.27 -22.13
C LYS A 96 20.48 -9.98 -22.70
N THR A 97 19.83 -9.33 -23.66
CA THR A 97 18.63 -9.79 -24.36
C THR A 97 18.90 -9.80 -25.87
N PRO A 98 18.13 -10.56 -26.67
CA PRO A 98 18.25 -10.52 -28.13
C PRO A 98 18.09 -9.10 -28.70
N ALA A 99 17.19 -8.30 -28.13
CA ALA A 99 17.01 -6.90 -28.53
C ALA A 99 18.24 -6.03 -28.22
N GLY A 100 18.88 -6.24 -27.07
CA GLY A 100 20.13 -5.55 -26.71
C GLY A 100 21.28 -5.93 -27.64
N ALA A 101 21.40 -7.22 -28.00
CA ALA A 101 22.40 -7.68 -28.97
C ALA A 101 22.17 -7.08 -30.38
N GLN A 102 20.91 -6.97 -30.82
CA GLN A 102 20.57 -6.31 -32.09
C GLN A 102 20.94 -4.83 -32.09
N LEU A 103 20.61 -4.11 -31.00
CA LEU A 103 20.96 -2.69 -30.86
C LEU A 103 22.49 -2.50 -30.85
N GLN A 104 23.21 -3.34 -30.10
CA GLN A 104 24.67 -3.33 -30.06
C GLN A 104 25.28 -3.54 -31.45
N HIS A 105 24.78 -4.52 -32.20
CA HIS A 105 25.24 -4.79 -33.56
C HIS A 105 24.98 -3.59 -34.48
N HIS A 106 23.79 -3.00 -34.42
CA HIS A 106 23.44 -1.82 -35.21
C HIS A 106 24.37 -0.63 -34.92
N ASP A 107 24.60 -0.32 -33.65
CA ASP A 107 25.49 0.77 -33.24
C ASP A 107 26.94 0.53 -33.67
N ASN A 108 27.42 -0.71 -33.54
CA ASN A 108 28.74 -1.12 -34.03
C ASN A 108 28.86 -0.96 -35.54
N MET A 109 27.80 -1.26 -36.29
CA MET A 109 27.79 -1.03 -37.73
C MET A 109 27.83 0.45 -38.11
N ILE A 110 27.15 1.32 -37.35
CA ILE A 110 27.25 2.77 -37.55
C ILE A 110 28.67 3.24 -37.27
N ARG A 111 29.29 2.80 -36.17
CA ARG A 111 30.68 3.14 -35.83
C ARG A 111 31.64 2.70 -36.93
N TYR A 112 31.48 1.48 -37.43
CA TYR A 112 32.28 0.96 -38.55
C TYR A 112 32.12 1.84 -39.80
N ARG A 113 30.88 2.13 -40.22
CA ARG A 113 30.61 2.98 -41.40
C ARG A 113 31.21 4.38 -41.24
N SER A 114 31.09 4.97 -40.05
CA SER A 114 31.70 6.26 -39.75
C SER A 114 33.22 6.22 -39.88
N LYS A 115 33.87 5.16 -39.39
CA LYS A 115 35.33 4.97 -39.49
C LYS A 115 35.79 4.77 -40.93
N VAL A 116 35.08 3.97 -41.72
CA VAL A 116 35.35 3.79 -43.16
C VAL A 116 35.20 5.12 -43.90
N ARG A 117 34.14 5.88 -43.61
CA ARG A 117 33.91 7.21 -44.20
C ARG A 117 35.01 8.19 -43.81
N GLU A 118 35.39 8.21 -42.54
CA GLU A 118 36.46 9.05 -42.00
C GLU A 118 37.78 8.78 -42.74
N ALA A 119 38.17 7.51 -42.90
CA ALA A 119 39.35 7.11 -43.65
C ALA A 119 39.26 7.51 -45.14
N SER A 120 38.12 7.27 -45.79
CA SER A 120 37.91 7.63 -47.20
C SER A 120 38.03 9.15 -47.44
N LEU A 121 37.44 9.95 -46.55
CA LEU A 121 37.53 11.41 -46.61
C LEU A 121 38.96 11.89 -46.35
N ALA A 122 39.65 11.31 -45.37
CA ALA A 122 41.04 11.62 -45.09
C ALA A 122 41.97 11.31 -46.28
N MET A 123 41.78 10.17 -46.93
CA MET A 123 42.52 9.81 -48.14
C MET A 123 42.28 10.79 -49.28
N ARG A 124 41.02 11.19 -49.53
CA ARG A 124 40.69 12.17 -50.57
C ARG A 124 41.22 13.56 -50.32
N ASN A 125 41.18 14.02 -49.06
CA ASN A 125 41.46 15.42 -48.75
C ASN A 125 42.94 15.70 -48.50
N HIS A 126 43.62 14.80 -47.79
CA HIS A 126 44.99 15.02 -47.31
C HIS A 126 45.83 13.73 -47.33
N LEU A 127 45.48 12.77 -48.20
CA LEU A 127 46.22 11.52 -48.41
C LEU A 127 46.46 10.72 -47.10
N GLY A 128 45.59 10.88 -46.10
CA GLY A 128 45.73 10.22 -44.80
C GLY A 128 46.63 10.90 -43.77
N PHE A 129 47.25 12.04 -44.09
CA PHE A 129 48.11 12.79 -43.18
C PHE A 129 47.33 13.82 -42.35
N ASN A 130 47.67 13.97 -41.07
CA ASN A 130 47.11 15.03 -40.25
C ASN A 130 47.62 16.41 -40.77
N PRO A 131 46.75 17.31 -41.23
CA PRO A 131 47.20 18.59 -41.81
C PRO A 131 47.85 19.55 -40.78
N ILE A 132 47.66 19.32 -39.48
CA ILE A 132 48.21 20.18 -38.42
C ILE A 132 49.61 19.71 -38.00
N VAL A 133 49.81 18.39 -37.89
CA VAL A 133 51.03 17.79 -37.30
C VAL A 133 51.91 17.11 -38.35
N GLY A 134 51.37 16.79 -39.54
CA GLY A 134 52.08 16.11 -40.62
C GLY A 134 52.21 14.59 -40.43
N GLU A 135 51.78 14.03 -39.31
CA GLU A 135 51.82 12.58 -39.05
C GLU A 135 50.77 11.81 -39.87
N GLN A 136 51.12 10.61 -40.33
CA GLN A 136 50.18 9.72 -40.99
C GLN A 136 49.18 9.15 -39.96
N ARG A 137 47.89 9.45 -40.12
CA ARG A 137 46.83 9.01 -39.19
C ARG A 137 46.07 7.78 -39.65
N TYR A 138 45.99 7.55 -40.96
CA TYR A 138 45.28 6.43 -41.54
C TYR A 138 46.27 5.62 -42.37
N GLU A 139 46.46 4.36 -42.01
CA GLU A 139 47.11 3.40 -42.88
C GLU A 139 46.19 3.12 -44.08
N ILE A 140 46.78 2.85 -45.25
CA ILE A 140 46.03 2.63 -46.51
C ILE A 140 45.17 1.35 -46.43
N SER A 141 45.37 0.52 -45.40
CA SER A 141 44.51 -0.62 -45.10
C SER A 141 43.25 -0.17 -44.38
N LEU A 142 42.15 -0.04 -45.13
CA LEU A 142 40.82 -0.06 -44.54
C LEU A 142 40.63 -1.36 -43.74
N PRO A 143 39.90 -1.35 -42.62
CA PRO A 143 39.55 -2.59 -41.94
C PRO A 143 38.72 -3.47 -42.89
N PRO A 144 38.82 -4.81 -42.81
CA PRO A 144 37.98 -5.71 -43.59
C PRO A 144 36.48 -5.46 -43.36
#